data_AF-A0A349N361-F1
#
_entry.id   AF-A0A349N361-F1
#
_cell.length_a   1.000
_cell.length_b   1.000
_cell.length_c   1.000
_cell.angle_alpha   90.00
_cell.angle_beta   90.00
_cell.angle_gamma   90.00
#
_symmetry.space_group_name_H-M   'P 1'
#
loop_
_entity.id
_entity.type
_entity.pdbx_description
1 polymer ?
#
loop_
_entity_poly.entity_id
_entity_poly.type
_entity_poly.pdbx_seq_one_letter_code
_entity_poly.pdbx_strand_id
1 'polypeptide(L)'
;MSKRLLIAFIVVDILLGLAVYRGYTLWNEGEQAAELTRDLREKGTTLFPDSRPLSSFDLVDSRGEAFTNANLAGKWSLVFFGFTHCPDICPMTMKELAEMTAQLSPAERAKLQVILGTVDPERDDPATMAEYVAQYDDAFIGLTGT
;
A
#
# COMPACT_ATOMS: atom_id res chain seq x y z
N MET A 1 -2.31 60.51 7.70
CA MET A 1 -1.91 59.14 8.05
C MET A 1 -0.53 58.88 7.45
N SER A 2 0.47 58.42 8.23
CA SER A 2 1.81 58.21 7.68
C SER A 2 1.78 57.00 6.73
N LYS A 3 2.50 57.06 5.60
CA LYS A 3 2.59 55.93 4.65
C LYS A 3 3.02 54.62 5.34
N ARG A 4 3.81 54.72 6.40
CA ARG A 4 4.25 53.59 7.23
C ARG A 4 3.10 52.92 7.98
N LEU A 5 2.13 53.68 8.46
CA LEU A 5 0.95 53.15 9.15
C LEU A 5 0.07 52.36 8.16
N LEU A 6 -0.16 52.91 6.97
CA LEU A 6 -0.93 52.24 5.90
C LEU A 6 -0.27 50.93 5.46
N ILE A 7 1.06 50.92 5.27
CA ILE A 7 1.82 49.72 4.91
C ILE A 7 1.71 48.66 6.01
N ALA A 8 1.80 49.06 7.28
CA ALA A 8 1.66 48.12 8.40
C ALA A 8 0.28 47.45 8.44
N PHE A 9 -0.81 48.20 8.23
CA PHE A 9 -2.17 47.64 8.17
C PHE A 9 -2.32 46.64 7.03
N ILE A 10 -1.86 46.98 5.82
CA ILE A 10 -1.93 46.08 4.66
C ILE A 10 -1.16 44.77 4.93
N VAL A 11 0.03 44.86 5.54
CA VAL A 11 0.81 43.67 5.89
C VAL A 11 0.08 42.80 6.91
N VAL A 12 -0.53 43.40 7.94
CA VAL A 12 -1.31 42.65 8.94
C VAL A 12 -2.50 41.96 8.29
N ASP A 13 -3.26 42.65 7.43
CA ASP A 13 -4.44 42.07 6.77
C ASP A 13 -4.05 40.91 5.83
N ILE A 14 -2.94 41.04 5.09
CA ILE A 14 -2.43 39.96 4.24
C ILE A 14 -2.01 38.75 5.09
N LEU A 15 -1.30 38.96 6.19
CA LEU A 15 -0.89 37.87 7.08
C LEU A 15 -2.10 37.17 7.71
N LEU A 16 -3.13 37.94 8.09
CA LEU A 16 -4.38 37.39 8.62
C LEU A 16 -5.12 36.57 7.56
N GLY A 17 -5.22 37.09 6.33
CA GLY A 17 -5.82 36.39 5.21
C GLY A 17 -5.10 35.08 4.87
N LEU A 18 -3.77 35.07 4.87
CA LEU A 18 -2.96 33.86 4.67
C LEU A 18 -3.16 32.85 5.80
N ALA A 19 -3.23 33.30 7.05
CA ALA A 19 -3.47 32.42 8.20
C ALA A 19 -4.87 31.78 8.13
N VAL A 20 -5.91 32.55 7.81
CA VAL A 20 -7.28 32.03 7.63
C VAL A 20 -7.32 31.07 6.45
N TYR A 21 -6.71 31.41 5.32
CA TYR A 21 -6.65 30.53 4.15
C TYR A 21 -5.97 29.20 4.49
N ARG A 22 -4.82 29.24 5.17
CA ARG A 22 -4.11 28.04 5.62
C ARG A 22 -4.93 27.22 6.62
N GLY A 23 -5.59 27.88 7.58
CA GLY A 23 -6.48 27.20 8.52
C GLY A 23 -7.65 26.51 7.81
N TYR A 24 -8.26 27.18 6.83
CA TYR A 24 -9.34 26.62 6.02
C TYR A 24 -8.87 25.41 5.18
N THR A 25 -7.72 25.50 4.50
CA THR A 25 -7.21 24.38 3.70
C THR A 25 -6.87 23.18 4.58
N LEU A 26 -6.24 23.39 5.73
CA LEU A 26 -5.88 22.31 6.67
C LEU A 26 -7.13 21.62 7.25
N TRP A 27 -8.16 22.39 7.58
CA TRP A 27 -9.43 21.83 8.04
C TRP A 27 -10.05 20.96 6.94
N ASN A 28 -10.18 21.48 5.73
CA ASN A 28 -10.82 20.77 4.63
C ASN A 28 -10.07 19.48 4.24
N GLU A 29 -8.74 19.50 4.24
CA GLU A 29 -7.91 18.30 4.02
C GLU A 29 -8.14 17.23 5.10
N GLY A 30 -8.28 17.63 6.36
CA GLY A 30 -8.57 16.72 7.47
C GLY A 30 -9.95 16.05 7.35
N GLU A 31 -10.97 16.80 6.91
CA GLU A 31 -12.32 16.27 6.69
C GLU A 31 -12.35 15.24 5.57
N GLN A 32 -11.68 15.52 4.44
CA GLN A 32 -11.56 14.60 3.31
C GLN A 32 -10.84 13.30 3.68
N ALA A 33 -9.73 13.40 4.44
CA ALA A 33 -9.00 12.22 4.90
C ALA A 33 -9.85 11.35 5.85
N ALA A 34 -10.64 11.98 6.72
CA ALA A 34 -11.55 11.28 7.62
C ALA A 34 -12.69 10.58 6.87
N GLU A 35 -13.28 11.24 5.87
CA GLU A 35 -14.31 10.67 5.00
C GLU A 35 -13.78 9.47 4.20
N LEU A 36 -12.62 9.62 3.54
CA LEU A 36 -11.99 8.52 2.82
C LEU A 36 -11.72 7.32 3.73
N THR A 37 -11.20 7.57 4.93
CA THR A 37 -10.94 6.49 5.91
C THR A 37 -12.24 5.80 6.33
N ARG A 38 -13.33 6.55 6.49
CA ARG A 38 -14.64 5.99 6.81
C ARG A 38 -15.16 5.09 5.69
N ASP A 39 -15.12 5.58 4.45
CA ASP A 39 -15.55 4.85 3.27
C ASP A 39 -14.73 3.57 3.05
N LEU A 40 -13.41 3.64 3.24
CA LEU A 40 -12.53 2.47 3.20
C LEU A 40 -12.90 1.46 4.29
N ARG A 41 -13.22 1.91 5.49
CA ARG A 41 -13.62 1.04 6.60
C ARG A 41 -14.95 0.34 6.34
N GLU A 42 -15.91 1.01 5.72
CA GLU A 42 -17.17 0.41 5.28
C GLU A 42 -16.93 -0.70 4.24
N LYS A 43 -15.89 -0.56 3.41
CA LYS A 43 -15.43 -1.58 2.47
C LYS A 43 -14.51 -2.65 3.10
N GLY A 44 -14.40 -2.69 4.43
CA GLY A 44 -13.58 -3.66 5.15
C GLY A 44 -12.07 -3.37 5.13
N THR A 45 -11.64 -2.22 4.63
CA THR A 45 -10.23 -1.80 4.63
C THR A 45 -9.88 -1.13 5.95
N THR A 46 -8.80 -1.58 6.59
CA THR A 46 -8.26 -0.92 7.79
C THR A 46 -7.04 -0.10 7.40
N LEU A 47 -7.17 1.23 7.43
CA LEU A 47 -6.04 2.14 7.29
C LEU A 47 -5.40 2.37 8.66
N PHE A 48 -4.11 2.14 8.78
CA PHE A 48 -3.37 2.50 9.98
C PHE A 48 -3.09 4.01 9.97
N PRO A 49 -3.40 4.75 11.05
CA PRO A 49 -3.16 6.19 11.11
C PRO A 49 -1.66 6.52 11.09
N ASP A 50 -0.85 5.64 11.68
CA ASP A 50 0.60 5.72 11.71
C ASP A 50 1.22 4.44 11.14
N SER A 51 2.38 4.55 10.50
CA SER A 51 3.13 3.40 10.02
C SER A 51 3.50 2.48 11.18
N ARG A 52 3.17 1.19 11.07
CA ARG A 52 3.61 0.17 12.03
C ARG A 52 4.91 -0.47 11.53
N PRO A 53 5.97 -0.55 12.35
CA PRO A 53 7.17 -1.26 11.95
C PRO A 53 6.86 -2.74 11.77
N LEU A 54 7.34 -3.31 10.67
CA LEU A 54 7.26 -4.74 10.43
C LEU A 54 8.44 -5.43 11.14
N SER A 55 8.17 -6.48 11.92
CA SER A 55 9.22 -7.30 12.52
C SER A 55 10.15 -7.87 11.44
N SER A 56 11.41 -8.11 11.80
CA SER A 56 12.33 -8.82 10.91
C SER A 56 11.81 -10.22 10.61
N PHE A 57 11.87 -10.62 9.35
CA PHE A 57 11.57 -11.97 8.91
C PHE A 57 12.61 -12.44 7.90
N ASP A 58 12.79 -13.75 7.83
CA ASP A 58 13.64 -14.44 6.87
C ASP A 58 12.81 -15.55 6.22
N LEU A 59 12.44 -15.35 4.96
CA LEU A 59 11.67 -16.30 4.17
C LEU A 59 12.44 -16.64 2.88
N VAL A 60 11.88 -17.56 2.10
CA VAL A 60 12.39 -17.94 0.79
C VAL A 60 11.32 -17.65 -0.25
N ASP A 61 11.71 -17.04 -1.36
CA ASP A 61 10.79 -16.80 -2.47
C ASP A 61 10.68 -18.00 -3.41
N SER A 62 9.75 -17.90 -4.37
CA SER A 62 9.49 -18.92 -5.38
C SER A 62 10.66 -19.18 -6.34
N ARG A 63 11.73 -18.38 -6.31
CA ARG A 63 12.99 -18.62 -7.05
C ARG A 63 14.05 -19.29 -6.18
N GLY A 64 13.75 -19.56 -4.91
CA GLY A 64 14.70 -20.09 -3.93
C GLY A 64 15.64 -19.03 -3.35
N GLU A 65 15.36 -17.74 -3.56
CA GLU A 65 16.18 -16.65 -3.03
C GLU A 65 15.69 -16.21 -1.65
N ALA A 66 16.61 -15.70 -0.82
CA ALA A 66 16.25 -15.15 0.48
C ALA A 66 15.38 -13.89 0.32
N PHE A 67 14.28 -13.83 1.06
CA PHE A 67 13.33 -12.72 1.04
C PHE A 67 13.13 -12.17 2.45
N THR A 68 13.44 -10.88 2.62
CA THR A 68 13.48 -10.19 3.92
C THR A 68 12.77 -8.83 3.82
N ASN A 69 12.73 -8.07 4.93
CA ASN A 69 12.20 -6.70 4.94
C ASN A 69 12.89 -5.79 3.91
N ALA A 70 14.15 -6.04 3.56
CA ALA A 70 14.88 -5.26 2.56
C ALA A 70 14.25 -5.34 1.17
N ASN A 71 13.65 -6.48 0.82
CA ASN A 71 12.98 -6.71 -0.46
C ASN A 71 11.66 -5.92 -0.58
N LEU A 72 11.09 -5.46 0.53
CA LEU A 72 9.87 -4.65 0.55
C LEU A 72 10.14 -3.15 0.35
N ALA A 73 11.38 -2.70 0.52
CA ALA A 73 11.72 -1.29 0.52
C ALA A 73 11.57 -0.64 -0.88
N GLY A 74 11.05 0.59 -0.91
CA GLY A 74 10.96 1.39 -2.13
C GLY A 74 9.84 1.00 -3.10
N LYS A 75 8.98 0.05 -2.73
CA LYS A 75 7.82 -0.40 -3.52
C LYS A 75 6.60 -0.58 -2.63
N TRP A 76 5.42 -0.38 -3.19
CA TRP A 76 4.17 -0.83 -2.57
C TRP A 76 4.12 -2.36 -2.62
N SER A 77 3.82 -2.98 -1.49
CA SER A 77 3.73 -4.44 -1.37
C SER A 77 2.31 -4.82 -1.01
N LEU A 78 1.62 -5.50 -1.92
CA LEU A 78 0.30 -6.04 -1.71
C LEU A 78 0.45 -7.50 -1.31
N VAL A 79 0.28 -7.78 -0.02
CA VAL A 79 0.52 -9.11 0.55
C VAL A 79 -0.81 -9.80 0.79
N PHE A 80 -0.96 -11.00 0.23
CA PHE A 80 -2.08 -11.90 0.49
C PHE A 80 -1.53 -13.17 1.16
N PHE A 81 -2.18 -13.61 2.24
CA PHE A 81 -1.83 -14.85 2.93
C PHE A 81 -2.80 -15.94 2.52
N GLY A 82 -2.27 -17.03 1.97
CA GLY A 82 -3.06 -18.13 1.40
C GLY A 82 -2.23 -19.40 1.31
N PHE A 83 -2.68 -20.39 0.55
CA PHE A 83 -1.94 -21.62 0.29
C PHE A 83 -2.40 -22.24 -1.02
N THR A 84 -1.56 -23.06 -1.66
CA THR A 84 -1.80 -23.50 -3.05
C THR A 84 -2.98 -24.46 -3.20
N HIS A 85 -3.32 -25.20 -2.13
CA HIS A 85 -4.41 -26.19 -2.11
C HIS A 85 -5.77 -25.60 -1.68
N CYS A 86 -5.86 -24.28 -1.58
CA CYS A 86 -7.07 -23.57 -1.17
C CYS A 86 -8.13 -23.63 -2.29
N PRO A 87 -9.31 -24.21 -2.06
CA PRO A 87 -10.20 -24.63 -3.15
C PRO A 87 -11.03 -23.49 -3.78
N ASP A 88 -11.08 -22.29 -3.18
CA ASP A 88 -12.02 -21.24 -3.63
C ASP A 88 -11.44 -19.83 -3.48
N ILE A 89 -11.33 -19.31 -2.25
CA ILE A 89 -11.01 -17.89 -2.05
C ILE A 89 -9.62 -17.49 -2.56
N CYS A 90 -8.63 -18.37 -2.43
CA CYS A 90 -7.27 -18.06 -2.85
C CYS A 90 -7.13 -17.91 -4.37
N PRO A 91 -7.59 -18.86 -5.20
CA PRO A 91 -7.54 -18.66 -6.65
C PRO A 91 -8.43 -17.50 -7.12
N MET A 92 -9.55 -17.22 -6.43
CA MET A 92 -10.39 -16.06 -6.71
C MET A 92 -9.65 -14.74 -6.45
N THR A 93 -9.08 -14.57 -5.26
CA THR A 93 -8.32 -13.37 -4.90
C THR A 93 -7.11 -13.17 -5.80
N MET A 94 -6.33 -14.22 -6.10
CA MET A 94 -5.16 -14.10 -6.98
C MET A 94 -5.54 -13.65 -8.39
N LYS A 95 -6.67 -14.10 -8.91
CA LYS A 95 -7.22 -13.63 -10.18
C LYS A 95 -7.63 -12.16 -10.12
N GLU A 96 -8.33 -11.75 -9.08
CA GLU A 96 -8.71 -10.33 -8.88
C GLU A 96 -7.48 -9.42 -8.81
N LEU A 97 -6.41 -9.88 -8.13
CA LEU A 97 -5.15 -9.14 -8.06
C LEU A 97 -4.49 -9.02 -9.44
N ALA A 98 -4.47 -10.09 -10.24
CA ALA A 98 -3.95 -10.04 -11.60
C ALA A 98 -4.74 -9.06 -12.47
N GLU A 99 -6.07 -9.13 -12.44
CA GLU A 99 -6.97 -8.22 -13.16
C GLU A 99 -6.78 -6.76 -12.72
N MET A 100 -6.58 -6.51 -11.42
CA MET A 100 -6.26 -5.18 -10.91
C MET A 100 -4.90 -4.69 -11.44
N THR A 101 -3.85 -5.52 -11.36
CA THR A 101 -2.51 -5.13 -11.84
C THR A 101 -2.45 -4.90 -13.34
N ALA A 102 -3.28 -5.59 -14.13
CA ALA A 102 -3.38 -5.39 -15.57
C ALA A 102 -3.99 -4.04 -15.97
N GLN A 103 -4.73 -3.39 -15.07
CA GLN A 103 -5.32 -2.07 -15.28
C GLN A 103 -4.36 -0.92 -14.96
N LEU A 104 -3.24 -1.20 -14.31
CA LEU A 104 -2.24 -0.19 -13.95
C LEU A 104 -1.38 0.20 -15.16
N SER A 105 -0.96 1.47 -15.19
CA SER A 105 0.06 1.90 -16.15
C SER A 105 1.41 1.20 -15.86
N PRO A 106 2.31 1.10 -16.86
CA PRO A 106 3.64 0.51 -16.63
C PRO A 106 4.42 1.18 -15.50
N ALA A 107 4.26 2.50 -15.32
CA ALA A 107 4.93 3.26 -14.27
C ALA A 107 4.38 2.96 -12.86
N GLU A 108 3.08 2.69 -12.75
CA GLU A 108 2.44 2.28 -11.50
C GLU A 108 2.79 0.84 -11.16
N ARG A 109 2.71 -0.06 -12.15
CA ARG A 109 3.06 -1.47 -12.00
C ARG A 109 4.53 -1.65 -11.57
N ALA A 110 5.45 -0.82 -12.07
CA ALA A 110 6.86 -0.85 -11.64
C ALA A 110 7.07 -0.50 -10.15
N LYS A 111 6.10 0.17 -9.51
CA LYS A 111 6.14 0.58 -8.10
C LYS A 111 5.37 -0.37 -7.18
N LEU A 112 4.72 -1.41 -7.72
CA LEU A 112 3.90 -2.36 -6.99
C LEU A 112 4.50 -3.77 -7.10
N GLN A 113 4.44 -4.54 -6.02
CA GLN A 113 4.68 -5.97 -6.03
C GLN A 113 3.52 -6.68 -5.34
N VAL A 114 3.08 -7.80 -5.92
CA VAL A 114 2.05 -8.67 -5.35
C VAL A 114 2.73 -9.92 -4.81
N ILE A 115 2.42 -10.24 -3.56
CA ILE A 115 3.09 -11.29 -2.80
C ILE A 115 2.05 -12.24 -2.23
N LEU A 116 2.14 -13.51 -2.56
CA LEU A 116 1.43 -14.60 -1.88
C LEU A 116 2.35 -15.19 -0.81
N GLY A 117 2.06 -14.96 0.46
CA GLY A 117 2.71 -15.65 1.56
C GLY A 117 1.96 -16.92 1.93
N THR A 118 2.61 -18.09 1.86
CA THR A 118 1.94 -19.33 2.25
C THR A 118 1.70 -19.39 3.77
N VAL A 119 0.55 -19.93 4.16
CA VAL A 119 0.24 -20.34 5.55
C VAL A 119 0.40 -21.85 5.77
N ASP A 120 0.92 -22.57 4.77
CA ASP A 120 1.03 -24.02 4.71
C ASP A 120 2.39 -24.48 4.14
N PRO A 121 3.50 -24.06 4.77
CA PRO A 121 4.85 -24.25 4.23
C PRO A 121 5.29 -25.71 4.14
N GLU A 122 4.61 -26.64 4.84
CA GLU A 122 4.88 -28.08 4.75
C GLU A 122 4.52 -28.67 3.37
N ARG A 123 3.60 -28.02 2.65
CA ARG A 123 3.13 -28.45 1.32
C ARG A 123 3.53 -27.47 0.21
N ASP A 124 3.63 -26.20 0.56
CA ASP A 124 3.93 -25.11 -0.36
C ASP A 124 5.44 -24.82 -0.41
N ASP A 125 6.20 -25.69 -1.07
CA ASP A 125 7.62 -25.48 -1.32
C ASP A 125 7.87 -24.38 -2.39
N PRO A 126 9.12 -23.88 -2.57
CA PRO A 126 9.39 -22.81 -3.52
C PRO A 126 8.95 -23.12 -4.96
N ALA A 127 9.09 -24.37 -5.39
CA ALA A 127 8.73 -24.79 -6.75
C ALA A 127 7.21 -24.78 -6.94
N THR A 128 6.47 -25.34 -5.97
CA THR A 128 5.00 -25.36 -5.95
C THR A 128 4.45 -23.93 -5.92
N MET A 129 5.05 -23.06 -5.12
CA MET A 129 4.69 -21.65 -5.07
C MET A 129 4.97 -20.94 -6.41
N ALA A 130 6.09 -21.24 -7.07
CA ALA A 130 6.41 -20.70 -8.39
C ALA A 130 5.37 -21.08 -9.45
N GLU A 131 5.03 -22.36 -9.52
CA GLU A 131 4.01 -22.87 -10.45
C GLU A 131 2.64 -22.27 -10.17
N TYR A 132 2.30 -22.04 -8.89
CA TYR A 132 1.01 -21.47 -8.51
C TYR A 132 0.89 -19.99 -8.92
N VAL A 133 1.84 -19.14 -8.53
CA VAL A 133 1.73 -17.69 -8.78
C VAL A 133 1.87 -17.34 -10.27
N ALA A 134 2.66 -18.11 -11.03
CA ALA A 134 2.85 -17.90 -12.47
C ALA A 134 1.58 -18.14 -13.31
N GLN A 135 0.56 -18.82 -12.76
CA GLN A 135 -0.75 -18.95 -13.43
C GLN A 135 -1.50 -17.62 -13.52
N TYR A 136 -1.13 -16.63 -12.71
CA TYR A 136 -1.82 -15.35 -12.61
C TYR A 136 -1.01 -14.22 -13.21
N ASP A 137 0.28 -14.12 -12.86
CA ASP A 137 1.20 -13.13 -13.41
C ASP A 137 2.65 -13.53 -13.12
N ASP A 138 3.53 -13.47 -14.12
CA ASP A 138 4.95 -13.84 -13.97
C ASP A 138 5.72 -12.94 -12.98
N ALA A 139 5.21 -11.74 -12.68
CA ALA A 139 5.82 -10.84 -11.71
C ALA A 139 5.37 -11.11 -10.27
N PHE A 140 4.40 -12.00 -10.04
CA PHE A 140 3.93 -12.32 -8.69
C PHE A 140 4.95 -13.16 -7.93
N ILE A 141 5.07 -12.87 -6.64
CA ILE A 141 6.07 -13.49 -5.77
C ILE A 141 5.35 -14.45 -4.82
N GLY A 142 5.75 -15.72 -4.83
CA GLY A 142 5.36 -16.68 -3.80
C GLY A 142 6.40 -16.70 -2.69
N LEU A 143 5.99 -16.68 -1.41
CA LEU A 143 6.88 -16.80 -0.25
C LEU A 143 6.52 -18.03 0.58
N THR A 144 7.55 -18.73 1.04
CA THR A 144 7.46 -19.87 1.97
C THR A 144 8.61 -19.85 2.98
N GLY A 145 8.48 -20.61 4.07
CA GLY A 145 9.47 -20.65 5.15
C GLY A 145 8.91 -21.25 6.43
N THR A 146 9.80 -21.63 7.36
CA THR A 146 9.50 -22.24 8.66
C THR A 146 9.76 -21.28 9.82
#